data_AF-A0A9P8RTE9-F1
#
_entry.id   AF-A0A9P8RTE9-F1
#
_cell.length_a   1.000
_cell.length_b   1.000
_cell.length_c   1.000
_cell.angle_alpha   90.00
_cell.angle_beta   90.00
_cell.angle_gamma   90.00
#
_symmetry.space_group_name_H-M   'P 1'
#
loop_
_entity.id
_entity.type
_entity.pdbx_description
1 polymer ?
#
loop_
_entity_poly.entity_id
_entity_poly.type
_entity_poly.pdbx_seq_one_letter_code
_entity_poly.pdbx_strand_id
1 'polypeptide(L)'
;MANSSRPEEDKEHDMPQISPIDDSKMSGGSQAFGQTHHPEQPDISHPPDGGYGWVCVVCVFLINAHTWGLNGSYGVFLAHYLDSSAYPGATDLEFAFVGGLSVSQALLLSPIATAAIRVCGTRTVLLIGVFLEALSLIGASHSTQIWQLFLTQGVCFGWGMGFQFVASVGIIPQWFSKRRGLANGIVTSGSGFGGLIYSLAANAMIQNMGLAWTFRMLAILQFTVNFVCAILTKDRNTQIKPTQHAFDYRLFKRYEYLLFLGWGIFSTLGYIVVLFSLPNYARSIGLSAKQGSVVGAVLNLGQGLGRPAVGYLSDAAGRINMAGFTTFFCGLVCFVIWIFAKSYGVLIFFAMLVGTVCGVYWNVCIIAIPFARSSS
;
A
#
# COMPACT_ATOMS: atom_id res chain seq x y z
N MET A 1 -21.78 37.17 -72.96
CA MET A 1 -22.23 37.87 -74.18
C MET A 1 -23.74 37.77 -74.22
N ALA A 2 -24.43 38.93 -74.17
CA ALA A 2 -25.83 39.21 -74.57
C ALA A 2 -26.95 38.34 -73.92
N ASN A 3 -28.15 38.78 -73.61
CA ASN A 3 -28.97 39.95 -73.94
C ASN A 3 -30.11 39.94 -72.89
N SER A 4 -30.39 41.01 -72.15
CA SER A 4 -31.41 42.03 -72.50
C SER A 4 -32.68 41.47 -73.16
N SER A 5 -33.77 41.34 -72.40
CA SER A 5 -35.13 41.80 -72.79
C SER A 5 -36.18 41.49 -71.70
N ARG A 6 -36.69 42.56 -71.09
CA ARG A 6 -38.06 42.71 -70.57
C ARG A 6 -38.92 43.33 -71.72
N PRO A 7 -40.26 43.50 -71.61
CA PRO A 7 -41.22 43.09 -70.57
C PRO A 7 -42.50 42.42 -71.13
N GLU A 8 -43.38 41.90 -70.26
CA GLU A 8 -44.84 41.96 -70.47
C GLU A 8 -45.54 41.78 -69.11
N GLU A 9 -46.40 42.74 -68.78
CA GLU A 9 -47.27 42.79 -67.60
C GLU A 9 -48.50 41.89 -67.80
N ASP A 10 -48.96 41.18 -66.76
CA ASP A 10 -50.35 41.31 -66.30
C ASP A 10 -50.66 40.51 -65.01
N LYS A 11 -51.23 41.25 -64.04
CA LYS A 11 -52.27 40.88 -63.05
C LYS A 11 -51.92 40.16 -61.75
N GLU A 12 -51.76 41.04 -60.74
CA GLU A 12 -52.20 40.98 -59.33
C GLU A 12 -52.98 39.75 -58.82
N HIS A 13 -52.46 39.18 -57.73
CA HIS A 13 -53.27 38.55 -56.69
C HIS A 13 -52.82 39.08 -55.32
N ASP A 14 -53.69 39.87 -54.70
CA ASP A 14 -53.54 40.48 -53.38
C ASP A 14 -53.48 39.41 -52.27
N MET A 15 -52.51 39.55 -51.36
CA MET A 15 -52.47 38.82 -50.09
C MET A 15 -52.22 39.82 -48.95
N PRO A 16 -53.13 39.98 -47.98
CA PRO A 16 -52.98 40.95 -46.91
C PRO A 16 -51.96 40.49 -45.85
N GLN A 17 -51.11 41.44 -45.42
CA GLN A 17 -50.14 41.30 -44.33
C GLN A 17 -50.83 41.09 -42.97
N ILE A 18 -50.32 40.15 -42.17
CA ILE A 18 -50.74 39.93 -40.77
C ILE A 18 -49.62 40.40 -39.82
N SER A 19 -50.00 41.25 -38.88
CA SER A 19 -49.23 41.93 -37.84
C SER A 19 -48.71 40.99 -36.72
N PRO A 20 -47.67 41.37 -35.96
CA PRO A 20 -47.10 40.54 -34.90
C PRO A 20 -47.97 40.50 -33.63
N ILE A 21 -48.06 39.32 -33.00
CA ILE A 21 -48.85 39.06 -31.78
C ILE A 21 -47.96 39.19 -30.53
N ASP A 22 -48.53 39.81 -29.51
CA ASP A 22 -47.96 40.27 -28.24
C ASP A 22 -47.89 39.17 -27.14
N ASP A 23 -46.72 39.01 -26.52
CA ASP A 23 -46.34 37.93 -25.58
C ASP A 23 -46.65 38.27 -24.10
N SER A 24 -47.93 38.43 -23.72
CA SER A 24 -48.24 38.75 -22.31
C SER A 24 -49.43 38.04 -21.66
N LYS A 25 -50.01 36.99 -22.28
CA LYS A 25 -51.13 36.24 -21.65
C LYS A 25 -51.12 34.75 -21.93
N MET A 26 -50.30 33.97 -21.22
CA MET A 26 -50.63 32.59 -20.82
C MET A 26 -49.91 32.20 -19.53
N SER A 27 -50.45 32.64 -18.40
CA SER A 27 -50.19 32.04 -17.08
C SER A 27 -51.50 31.40 -16.62
N GLY A 28 -51.49 30.07 -16.44
CA GLY A 28 -52.58 29.33 -15.81
C GLY A 28 -52.92 28.02 -16.52
N GLY A 29 -52.39 26.89 -16.01
CA GLY A 29 -52.79 25.57 -16.49
C GLY A 29 -51.85 24.44 -16.06
N SER A 30 -51.84 24.11 -14.78
CA SER A 30 -51.22 22.89 -14.24
C SER A 30 -52.06 21.67 -14.65
N GLN A 31 -51.52 20.78 -15.48
CA GLN A 31 -51.91 19.36 -15.50
C GLN A 31 -50.67 18.48 -15.68
N ALA A 32 -50.54 17.57 -14.71
CA ALA A 32 -49.42 16.67 -14.49
C ALA A 32 -49.23 15.70 -15.66
N PHE A 33 -48.18 15.91 -16.44
CA PHE A 33 -47.55 14.85 -17.22
C PHE A 33 -46.58 14.11 -16.29
N GLY A 34 -46.84 12.81 -16.12
CA GLY A 34 -46.06 11.94 -15.24
C GLY A 34 -44.57 12.04 -15.54
N GLN A 35 -43.81 12.47 -14.54
CA GLN A 35 -42.38 12.26 -14.50
C GLN A 35 -42.16 10.74 -14.56
N THR A 36 -41.71 10.24 -15.70
CA THR A 36 -41.03 8.96 -15.76
C THR A 36 -39.85 9.09 -14.82
N HIS A 37 -39.94 8.47 -13.63
CA HIS A 37 -38.79 8.18 -12.80
C HIS A 37 -37.84 7.35 -13.66
N HIS A 38 -36.90 8.01 -14.34
CA HIS A 38 -35.66 7.36 -14.67
C HIS A 38 -35.10 6.89 -13.32
N PRO A 39 -34.84 5.58 -13.13
CA PRO A 39 -34.15 5.16 -11.92
C PRO A 39 -32.87 6.00 -11.86
N GLU A 40 -32.73 6.81 -10.81
CA GLU A 40 -31.49 7.51 -10.50
C GLU A 40 -30.38 6.47 -10.68
N GLN A 41 -29.53 6.67 -11.70
CA GLN A 41 -28.32 5.86 -11.79
C GLN A 41 -27.61 6.04 -10.46
N PRO A 42 -27.35 4.96 -9.70
CA PRO A 42 -26.71 5.09 -8.40
C PRO A 42 -25.45 5.91 -8.60
N ASP A 43 -25.28 6.98 -7.83
CA ASP A 43 -24.14 7.89 -7.98
C ASP A 43 -22.83 7.11 -7.79
N ILE A 44 -22.27 6.65 -8.92
CA ILE A 44 -21.14 5.73 -8.98
C ILE A 44 -19.87 6.45 -8.48
N SER A 45 -19.89 7.77 -8.34
CA SER A 45 -18.73 8.58 -7.96
C SER A 45 -18.40 8.47 -6.47
N HIS A 46 -19.39 8.22 -5.60
CA HIS A 46 -19.14 8.11 -4.16
C HIS A 46 -18.68 6.69 -3.76
N PRO A 47 -17.71 6.56 -2.83
CA PRO A 47 -17.36 5.29 -2.23
C PRO A 47 -18.57 4.67 -1.51
N PRO A 48 -18.87 3.37 -1.70
CA PRO A 48 -20.07 2.75 -1.13
C PRO A 48 -19.93 2.46 0.37
N ASP A 49 -18.75 2.67 0.95
CA ASP A 49 -18.45 2.51 2.39
C ASP A 49 -18.85 1.12 2.95
N GLY A 50 -18.73 0.08 2.12
CA GLY A 50 -19.09 -1.30 2.48
C GLY A 50 -19.18 -2.27 1.30
N GLY A 51 -19.99 -3.33 1.47
CA GLY A 51 -20.23 -4.34 0.45
C GLY A 51 -18.96 -5.10 0.02
N TYR A 52 -18.73 -5.20 -1.29
CA TYR A 52 -17.55 -5.86 -1.85
C TYR A 52 -16.23 -5.19 -1.42
N GLY A 53 -16.27 -3.95 -0.94
CA GLY A 53 -15.12 -3.28 -0.34
C GLY A 53 -14.47 -4.09 0.79
N TRP A 54 -15.25 -4.84 1.58
CA TRP A 54 -14.71 -5.71 2.62
C TRP A 54 -13.98 -6.95 2.08
N VAL A 55 -14.43 -7.48 0.93
CA VAL A 55 -13.69 -8.54 0.22
C VAL A 55 -12.34 -8.01 -0.24
N CYS A 56 -12.31 -6.78 -0.80
CA CYS A 56 -11.06 -6.11 -1.14
C CYS A 56 -10.19 -5.86 0.08
N VAL A 57 -10.75 -5.50 1.24
CA VAL A 57 -10.01 -5.37 2.51
C VAL A 57 -9.33 -6.69 2.87
N VAL A 58 -10.04 -7.82 2.85
CA VAL A 58 -9.46 -9.13 3.16
C VAL A 58 -8.37 -9.50 2.14
N CYS A 59 -8.59 -9.27 0.85
CA CYS A 59 -7.60 -9.57 -0.18
C CYS A 59 -6.33 -8.72 0.00
N VAL A 60 -6.46 -7.41 0.23
CA VAL A 60 -5.31 -6.52 0.41
C VAL A 60 -4.62 -6.78 1.75
N PHE A 61 -5.36 -7.16 2.80
CA PHE A 61 -4.78 -7.66 4.05
C PHE A 61 -3.88 -8.87 3.80
N LEU A 62 -4.38 -9.88 3.08
CA LEU A 62 -3.61 -11.09 2.77
C LEU A 62 -2.41 -10.78 1.86
N ILE A 63 -2.57 -9.92 0.86
CA ILE A 63 -1.47 -9.44 0.03
C ILE A 63 -0.38 -8.79 0.89
N ASN A 64 -0.74 -7.92 1.84
CA ASN A 64 0.23 -7.31 2.75
C ASN A 64 0.88 -8.32 3.70
N ALA A 65 0.13 -9.32 4.16
CA ALA A 65 0.66 -10.39 5.02
C ALA A 65 1.73 -11.22 4.30
N HIS A 66 1.51 -11.57 3.03
CA HIS A 66 2.41 -12.41 2.25
C HIS A 66 3.54 -11.65 1.56
N THR A 67 3.51 -10.31 1.58
CA THR A 67 4.57 -9.44 1.04
C THR A 67 5.39 -8.81 2.17
N TRP A 68 4.88 -7.73 2.76
CA TRP A 68 5.51 -7.02 3.86
C TRP A 68 5.65 -7.86 5.13
N GLY A 69 4.73 -8.78 5.38
CA GLY A 69 4.87 -9.72 6.50
C GLY A 69 5.99 -10.73 6.28
N LEU A 70 6.10 -11.30 5.08
CA LEU A 70 7.23 -12.16 4.71
C LEU A 70 8.55 -11.37 4.80
N ASN A 71 8.60 -10.15 4.28
CA ASN A 71 9.74 -9.24 4.45
C ASN A 71 10.06 -8.98 5.94
N GLY A 72 9.05 -8.77 6.78
CA GLY A 72 9.21 -8.60 8.22
C GLY A 72 9.84 -9.80 8.94
N SER A 73 9.75 -11.00 8.33
CA SER A 73 10.43 -12.19 8.84
C SER A 73 11.92 -12.27 8.47
N TYR A 74 12.43 -11.34 7.65
CA TYR A 74 13.85 -11.29 7.23
C TYR A 74 14.82 -11.32 8.41
N GLY A 75 14.46 -10.73 9.56
CA GLY A 75 15.29 -10.80 10.77
C GLY A 75 15.63 -12.23 11.23
N VAL A 76 14.74 -13.21 10.96
CA VAL A 76 14.99 -14.63 11.26
C VAL A 76 15.98 -15.24 10.27
N PHE A 77 15.85 -14.90 8.98
CA PHE A 77 16.80 -15.33 7.94
C PHE A 77 18.18 -14.71 8.17
N LEU A 78 18.23 -13.41 8.50
CA LEU A 78 19.46 -12.71 8.85
C LEU A 78 20.16 -13.38 10.04
N ALA A 79 19.42 -13.68 11.12
CA ALA A 79 20.00 -14.40 12.26
C ALA A 79 20.55 -15.78 11.87
N HIS A 80 19.89 -16.49 10.95
CA HIS A 80 20.38 -17.77 10.43
C HIS A 80 21.64 -17.59 9.56
N TYR A 81 21.68 -16.57 8.70
CA TYR A 81 22.83 -16.29 7.85
C TYR A 81 24.09 -15.99 8.66
N LEU A 82 23.95 -15.20 9.72
CA LEU A 82 25.05 -14.84 10.62
C LEU A 82 25.58 -16.04 11.42
N ASP A 83 24.75 -17.06 11.65
CA ASP A 83 25.10 -18.27 12.40
C ASP A 83 25.61 -19.40 11.48
N SER A 84 25.30 -19.32 10.18
CA SER A 84 25.62 -20.35 9.19
C SER A 84 26.89 -20.04 8.40
N SER A 85 27.69 -21.06 8.10
CA SER A 85 28.79 -20.97 7.12
C SER A 85 28.32 -21.18 5.67
N ALA A 86 27.03 -20.95 5.38
CA ALA A 86 26.41 -21.30 4.10
C ALA A 86 26.89 -20.45 2.91
N TYR A 87 27.38 -19.24 3.18
CA TYR A 87 27.89 -18.30 2.17
C TYR A 87 29.33 -17.90 2.51
N PRO A 88 30.34 -18.66 2.03
CA PRO A 88 31.73 -18.37 2.32
C PRO A 88 32.15 -16.97 1.85
N GLY A 89 32.81 -16.20 2.73
CA GLY A 89 33.32 -14.86 2.42
C GLY A 89 32.29 -13.73 2.50
N ALA A 90 31.03 -14.01 2.85
CA ALA A 90 30.03 -12.99 3.10
C ALA A 90 30.22 -12.34 4.48
N THR A 91 30.04 -11.02 4.53
CA THR A 91 30.11 -10.21 5.74
C THR A 91 28.71 -10.01 6.34
N ASP A 92 28.65 -9.78 7.66
CA ASP A 92 27.41 -9.46 8.37
C ASP A 92 26.67 -8.27 7.74
N LEU A 93 27.43 -7.30 7.24
CA LEU A 93 26.91 -6.11 6.60
C LEU A 93 26.25 -6.42 5.26
N GLU A 94 26.82 -7.33 4.45
CA GLU A 94 26.22 -7.74 3.18
C GLU A 94 24.86 -8.41 3.40
N PHE A 95 24.73 -9.27 4.42
CA PHE A 95 23.42 -9.83 4.75
C PHE A 95 22.43 -8.75 5.18
N ALA A 96 22.82 -7.83 6.06
CA ALA A 96 21.94 -6.73 6.45
C ALA A 96 21.47 -5.88 5.24
N PHE A 97 22.37 -5.67 4.26
CA PHE A 97 22.04 -4.94 3.04
C PHE A 97 21.02 -5.65 2.16
N VAL A 98 20.99 -7.00 2.09
CA VAL A 98 20.00 -7.72 1.29
C VAL A 98 18.57 -7.38 1.74
N GLY A 99 18.31 -7.41 3.06
CA GLY A 99 17.02 -7.04 3.62
C GLY A 99 16.64 -5.58 3.34
N GLY A 100 17.57 -4.64 3.56
CA GLY A 100 17.34 -3.21 3.26
C GLY A 100 17.13 -2.93 1.76
N LEU A 101 17.87 -3.62 0.90
CA LEU A 101 17.76 -3.49 -0.56
C LEU A 101 16.36 -3.88 -1.03
N SER A 102 15.76 -4.93 -0.46
CA SER A 102 14.40 -5.35 -0.80
C SER A 102 13.34 -4.25 -0.61
N VAL A 103 13.41 -3.56 0.52
CA VAL A 103 12.50 -2.44 0.84
C VAL A 103 12.81 -1.24 -0.07
N SER A 104 14.09 -0.93 -0.28
CA SER A 104 14.50 0.15 -1.18
C SER A 104 13.99 -0.07 -2.60
N GLN A 105 14.13 -1.28 -3.13
CA GLN A 105 13.71 -1.62 -4.49
C GLN A 105 12.19 -1.60 -4.63
N ALA A 106 11.44 -2.04 -3.61
CA ALA A 106 9.98 -1.94 -3.60
C ALA A 106 9.50 -0.49 -3.71
N LEU A 107 10.18 0.45 -3.03
CA LEU A 107 9.81 1.86 -3.07
C LEU A 107 10.28 2.57 -4.35
N LEU A 108 11.51 2.28 -4.82
CA LEU A 108 12.04 2.84 -6.06
C LEU A 108 11.23 2.43 -7.30
N LEU A 109 10.62 1.24 -7.27
CA LEU A 109 9.78 0.76 -8.37
C LEU A 109 8.44 1.49 -8.49
N SER A 110 8.08 2.34 -7.51
CA SER A 110 6.74 2.93 -7.45
C SER A 110 6.30 3.72 -8.69
N PRO A 111 7.13 4.57 -9.31
CA PRO A 111 6.74 5.28 -10.54
C PRO A 111 6.51 4.32 -11.72
N ILE A 112 7.34 3.28 -11.84
CA ILE A 112 7.24 2.27 -12.91
C ILE A 112 5.96 1.46 -12.72
N ALA A 113 5.69 1.00 -11.50
CA ALA A 113 4.44 0.30 -11.16
C ALA A 113 3.21 1.17 -11.44
N THR A 114 3.25 2.45 -11.07
CA THR A 114 2.17 3.42 -11.34
C THR A 114 1.93 3.59 -12.85
N ALA A 115 2.99 3.69 -13.65
CA ALA A 115 2.89 3.75 -15.10
C ALA A 115 2.33 2.45 -15.69
N ALA A 116 2.77 1.29 -15.20
CA ALA A 116 2.27 -0.01 -15.64
C ALA A 116 0.77 -0.17 -15.37
N ILE A 117 0.27 0.25 -14.19
CA ILE A 117 -1.15 0.18 -13.84
C ILE A 117 -2.02 0.94 -14.86
N ARG A 118 -1.52 2.08 -15.38
CA ARG A 118 -2.24 2.86 -16.40
C ARG A 118 -2.37 2.13 -17.74
N VAL A 119 -1.39 1.31 -18.10
CA VAL A 119 -1.31 0.65 -19.40
C VAL A 119 -1.98 -0.73 -19.37
N CYS A 120 -1.67 -1.56 -18.37
CA CYS A 120 -2.11 -2.96 -18.32
C CYS A 120 -3.13 -3.25 -17.20
N GLY A 121 -3.48 -2.26 -16.38
CA GLY A 121 -4.48 -2.37 -15.32
C GLY A 121 -3.93 -2.92 -13.99
N THR A 122 -4.66 -2.64 -12.91
CA THR A 122 -4.27 -3.02 -11.53
C THR A 122 -4.07 -4.51 -11.35
N ARG A 123 -4.97 -5.35 -11.88
CA ARG A 123 -4.88 -6.82 -11.75
C ARG A 123 -3.61 -7.38 -12.38
N THR A 124 -3.27 -6.93 -13.58
CA THR A 124 -2.08 -7.43 -14.30
C THR A 124 -0.81 -7.10 -13.53
N VAL A 125 -0.73 -5.88 -12.97
CA VAL A 125 0.42 -5.46 -12.16
C VAL A 125 0.51 -6.24 -10.85
N LEU A 126 -0.63 -6.51 -10.17
CA LEU A 126 -0.64 -7.41 -9.01
C LEU A 126 -0.06 -8.77 -9.36
N LEU A 127 -0.53 -9.39 -10.45
CA LEU A 127 -0.07 -10.71 -10.88
C LEU A 127 1.42 -10.72 -11.22
N ILE A 128 1.92 -9.71 -11.95
CA ILE A 128 3.37 -9.56 -12.22
C ILE A 128 4.17 -9.57 -10.92
N GLY A 129 3.72 -8.80 -9.92
CA GLY A 129 4.38 -8.77 -8.62
C GLY A 129 4.38 -10.14 -7.93
N VAL A 130 3.23 -10.84 -7.92
CA VAL A 130 3.10 -12.19 -7.35
C VAL A 130 4.07 -13.19 -7.98
N PHE A 131 4.20 -13.17 -9.31
CA PHE A 131 5.13 -14.04 -10.03
C PHE A 131 6.59 -13.70 -9.72
N LEU A 132 6.96 -12.41 -9.68
CA LEU A 132 8.32 -11.98 -9.36
C LEU A 132 8.71 -12.34 -7.92
N GLU A 133 7.81 -12.13 -6.97
CA GLU A 133 8.03 -12.50 -5.57
C GLU A 133 8.20 -14.02 -5.43
N ALA A 134 7.37 -14.83 -6.08
CA ALA A 134 7.53 -16.29 -6.08
C ALA A 134 8.86 -16.73 -6.73
N LEU A 135 9.20 -16.16 -7.88
CA LEU A 135 10.46 -16.42 -8.58
C LEU A 135 11.66 -16.07 -7.71
N SER A 136 11.59 -14.98 -6.96
CA SER A 136 12.64 -14.55 -6.05
C SER A 136 12.91 -15.57 -4.94
N LEU A 137 11.85 -16.12 -4.33
CA LEU A 137 11.95 -17.11 -3.26
C LEU A 137 12.45 -18.46 -3.80
N ILE A 138 11.95 -18.90 -4.96
CA ILE A 138 12.48 -20.09 -5.62
C ILE A 138 13.95 -19.91 -5.98
N GLY A 139 14.33 -18.77 -6.54
CA GLY A 139 15.73 -18.45 -6.85
C GLY A 139 16.61 -18.44 -5.59
N ALA A 140 16.14 -17.85 -4.50
CA ALA A 140 16.84 -17.84 -3.22
C ALA A 140 17.06 -19.26 -2.66
N SER A 141 16.15 -20.20 -2.93
CA SER A 141 16.29 -21.61 -2.51
C SER A 141 17.48 -22.33 -3.13
N HIS A 142 18.01 -21.82 -4.24
CA HIS A 142 19.18 -22.35 -4.95
C HIS A 142 20.43 -21.50 -4.76
N SER A 143 20.39 -20.51 -3.86
CA SER A 143 21.50 -19.59 -3.66
C SER A 143 22.67 -20.24 -2.88
N THR A 144 23.88 -20.12 -3.44
CA THR A 144 25.14 -20.58 -2.82
C THR A 144 26.13 -19.43 -2.64
N GLN A 145 25.88 -18.27 -3.24
CA GLN A 145 26.75 -17.09 -3.17
C GLN A 145 25.95 -15.85 -2.78
N ILE A 146 26.59 -14.92 -2.05
CA ILE A 146 25.93 -13.73 -1.51
C ILE A 146 25.30 -12.83 -2.59
N TRP A 147 25.94 -12.69 -3.74
CA TRP A 147 25.39 -11.90 -4.87
C TRP A 147 24.06 -12.46 -5.40
N GLN A 148 23.84 -13.77 -5.26
CA GLN A 148 22.57 -14.39 -5.65
C GLN A 148 21.45 -13.98 -4.69
N LEU A 149 21.75 -13.80 -3.40
CA LEU A 149 20.80 -13.25 -2.43
C LEU A 149 20.47 -11.78 -2.72
N PHE A 150 21.46 -10.98 -3.12
CA PHE A 150 21.22 -9.61 -3.58
C PHE A 150 20.24 -9.54 -4.75
N LEU A 151 20.40 -10.40 -5.76
CA LEU A 151 19.50 -10.41 -6.92
C LEU A 151 18.12 -10.99 -6.60
N THR A 152 18.07 -12.07 -5.82
CA THR A 152 16.82 -12.76 -5.50
C THR A 152 16.04 -12.01 -4.42
N GLN A 153 16.51 -12.02 -3.18
CA GLN A 153 15.82 -11.41 -2.04
C GLN A 153 15.92 -9.90 -1.99
N GLY A 154 16.97 -9.30 -2.54
CA GLY A 154 17.09 -7.85 -2.63
C GLY A 154 16.26 -7.30 -3.79
N VAL A 155 16.69 -7.53 -5.03
CA VAL A 155 16.09 -6.90 -6.20
C VAL A 155 14.76 -7.52 -6.60
N CYS A 156 14.74 -8.82 -6.89
CA CYS A 156 13.57 -9.48 -7.47
C CYS A 156 12.39 -9.52 -6.49
N PHE A 157 12.63 -9.87 -5.23
CA PHE A 157 11.62 -9.82 -4.16
C PHE A 157 11.12 -8.39 -3.94
N GLY A 158 12.04 -7.42 -3.87
CA GLY A 158 11.70 -6.01 -3.73
C GLY A 158 10.80 -5.52 -4.86
N TRP A 159 11.08 -5.90 -6.10
CA TRP A 159 10.23 -5.55 -7.24
C TRP A 159 8.86 -6.21 -7.19
N GLY A 160 8.79 -7.49 -6.83
CA GLY A 160 7.53 -8.19 -6.62
C GLY A 160 6.64 -7.48 -5.59
N MET A 161 7.23 -7.25 -4.41
CA MET A 161 6.60 -6.49 -3.32
C MET A 161 6.17 -5.09 -3.74
N GLY A 162 7.00 -4.36 -4.50
CA GLY A 162 6.70 -3.01 -4.98
C GLY A 162 5.50 -2.96 -5.93
N PHE A 163 5.45 -3.85 -6.93
CA PHE A 163 4.30 -3.95 -7.83
C PHE A 163 3.00 -4.27 -7.06
N GLN A 164 3.05 -5.23 -6.13
CA GLN A 164 1.89 -5.59 -5.32
C GLN A 164 1.43 -4.45 -4.41
N PHE A 165 2.36 -3.75 -3.76
CA PHE A 165 2.04 -2.63 -2.88
C PHE A 165 1.37 -1.48 -3.66
N VAL A 166 1.98 -1.04 -4.75
CA VAL A 166 1.48 0.10 -5.54
C VAL A 166 0.13 -0.21 -6.20
N ALA A 167 -0.06 -1.44 -6.65
CA ALA A 167 -1.33 -1.85 -7.25
C ALA A 167 -2.46 -1.96 -6.20
N SER A 168 -2.14 -2.34 -4.95
CA SER A 168 -3.16 -2.54 -3.91
C SER A 168 -3.47 -1.29 -3.07
N VAL A 169 -2.50 -0.39 -2.86
CA VAL A 169 -2.65 0.79 -1.98
C VAL A 169 -3.78 1.72 -2.40
N GLY A 170 -4.01 1.84 -3.71
CA GLY A 170 -5.05 2.71 -4.26
C GLY A 170 -6.47 2.15 -4.16
N ILE A 171 -6.65 0.88 -3.80
CA ILE A 171 -7.95 0.19 -3.91
C ILE A 171 -8.87 0.58 -2.76
N ILE A 172 -8.40 0.49 -1.52
CA ILE A 172 -9.23 0.73 -0.32
C ILE A 172 -9.84 2.14 -0.29
N PRO A 173 -9.11 3.23 -0.62
CA PRO A 173 -9.69 4.57 -0.69
C PRO A 173 -10.84 4.74 -1.69
N GLN A 174 -10.97 3.85 -2.68
CA GLN A 174 -12.06 3.84 -3.68
C GLN A 174 -13.35 3.22 -3.14
N TRP A 175 -13.23 2.38 -2.11
CA TRP A 175 -14.35 1.68 -1.48
C TRP A 175 -14.84 2.38 -0.21
N PHE A 176 -13.96 3.09 0.51
CA PHE A 176 -14.28 3.73 1.78
C PHE A 176 -13.92 5.23 1.80
N SER A 177 -14.88 6.05 2.25
CA SER A 177 -14.72 7.47 2.52
C SER A 177 -14.79 7.75 4.02
N LYS A 178 -15.87 7.34 4.70
CA LYS A 178 -16.13 7.59 6.13
C LYS A 178 -15.28 6.72 7.05
N ARG A 179 -14.97 5.50 6.62
CA ARG A 179 -14.20 4.51 7.41
C ARG A 179 -12.80 4.26 6.84
N ARG A 180 -12.24 5.26 6.15
CA ARG A 180 -11.01 5.11 5.37
C ARG A 180 -9.80 4.81 6.25
N GLY A 181 -9.64 5.46 7.41
CA GLY A 181 -8.52 5.20 8.32
C GLY A 181 -8.61 3.81 8.94
N LEU A 182 -9.80 3.39 9.38
CA LEU A 182 -10.04 2.03 9.87
C LEU A 182 -9.74 0.97 8.80
N ALA A 183 -10.29 1.12 7.59
CA ALA A 183 -10.08 0.14 6.51
C ALA A 183 -8.61 0.05 6.10
N ASN A 184 -7.90 1.19 6.00
CA ASN A 184 -6.46 1.21 5.75
C ASN A 184 -5.66 0.59 6.92
N GLY A 185 -6.06 0.86 8.15
CA GLY A 185 -5.44 0.27 9.35
C GLY A 185 -5.60 -1.26 9.37
N ILE A 186 -6.76 -1.78 8.98
CA ILE A 186 -6.97 -3.23 8.84
C ILE A 186 -6.05 -3.79 7.75
N VAL A 187 -6.07 -3.27 6.51
CA VAL A 187 -5.25 -3.90 5.45
C VAL A 187 -3.75 -3.82 5.73
N THR A 188 -3.28 -2.71 6.33
CA THR A 188 -1.87 -2.56 6.70
C THR A 188 -1.51 -3.45 7.90
N SER A 189 -2.45 -3.79 8.80
CA SER A 189 -2.21 -4.75 9.88
C SER A 189 -1.83 -6.15 9.38
N GLY A 190 -2.20 -6.47 8.12
CA GLY A 190 -1.82 -7.70 7.46
C GLY A 190 -0.31 -7.96 7.50
N SER A 191 0.52 -6.93 7.32
CA SER A 191 1.98 -7.10 7.39
C SER A 191 2.46 -7.49 8.80
N GLY A 192 1.80 -6.99 9.85
CA GLY A 192 2.13 -7.35 11.23
C GLY A 192 1.74 -8.79 11.56
N PHE A 193 0.51 -9.20 11.26
CA PHE A 193 0.09 -10.59 11.46
C PHE A 193 0.87 -11.56 10.58
N GLY A 194 1.14 -11.20 9.33
CA GLY A 194 1.99 -11.95 8.42
C GLY A 194 3.41 -12.10 8.98
N GLY A 195 4.03 -11.01 9.43
CA GLY A 195 5.37 -11.04 10.04
C GLY A 195 5.44 -11.92 11.28
N LEU A 196 4.42 -11.87 12.15
CA LEU A 196 4.28 -12.76 13.30
C LEU A 196 4.27 -14.24 12.87
N ILE A 197 3.38 -14.59 11.94
CA ILE A 197 3.21 -15.98 11.47
C ILE A 197 4.50 -16.45 10.79
N TYR A 198 5.05 -15.65 9.88
CA TYR A 198 6.24 -16.00 9.11
C TYR A 198 7.51 -16.04 9.95
N SER A 199 7.71 -15.15 10.94
CA SER A 199 8.87 -15.23 11.83
C SER A 199 8.91 -16.56 12.61
N LEU A 200 7.76 -17.01 13.12
CA LEU A 200 7.67 -18.28 13.86
C LEU A 200 7.77 -19.48 12.91
N ALA A 201 7.03 -19.45 11.80
CA ALA A 201 7.01 -20.53 10.82
C ALA A 201 8.36 -20.71 10.13
N ALA A 202 9.03 -19.62 9.71
CA ALA A 202 10.34 -19.69 9.08
C ALA A 202 11.39 -20.27 10.03
N ASN A 203 11.41 -19.87 11.30
CA ASN A 203 12.35 -20.45 12.27
C ASN A 203 12.15 -21.96 12.42
N ALA A 204 10.90 -22.40 12.55
CA ALA A 204 10.56 -23.83 12.65
C ALA A 204 10.89 -24.60 11.36
N MET A 205 10.60 -24.04 10.18
CA MET A 205 10.91 -24.67 8.89
C MET A 205 12.41 -24.79 8.66
N ILE A 206 13.19 -23.75 8.99
CA ILE A 206 14.66 -23.77 8.84
C ILE A 206 15.26 -24.88 9.71
N GLN A 207 14.79 -25.03 10.95
CA GLN A 207 15.30 -26.06 11.87
C GLN A 207 14.96 -27.49 11.44
N ASN A 208 13.76 -27.73 10.88
CA ASN A 208 13.29 -29.08 10.56
C ASN A 208 13.59 -29.52 9.11
N MET A 209 13.63 -28.57 8.16
CA MET A 209 13.66 -28.86 6.72
C MET A 209 14.83 -28.17 5.99
N GLY A 210 15.54 -27.26 6.68
CA GLY A 210 16.61 -26.46 6.10
C GLY A 210 16.12 -25.24 5.31
N LEU A 211 17.08 -24.40 4.96
CA LEU A 211 16.84 -23.10 4.33
C LEU A 211 16.19 -23.20 2.94
N ALA A 212 16.69 -24.10 2.08
CA ALA A 212 16.20 -24.25 0.71
C ALA A 212 14.71 -24.66 0.65
N TRP A 213 14.30 -25.64 1.45
CA TRP A 213 12.89 -26.06 1.52
C TRP A 213 12.00 -25.00 2.16
N THR A 214 12.51 -24.24 3.13
CA THR A 214 11.79 -23.09 3.70
C THR A 214 11.41 -22.10 2.61
N PHE A 215 12.36 -21.68 1.76
CA PHE A 215 12.06 -20.75 0.66
C PHE A 215 11.04 -21.29 -0.34
N ARG A 216 11.10 -22.58 -0.68
CA ARG A 216 10.14 -23.20 -1.59
C ARG A 216 8.73 -23.22 -1.02
N MET A 217 8.58 -23.56 0.26
CA MET A 217 7.27 -23.55 0.92
C MET A 217 6.70 -22.13 1.01
N LEU A 218 7.54 -21.15 1.33
CA LEU A 218 7.13 -19.74 1.34
C LEU A 218 6.70 -19.26 -0.04
N ALA A 219 7.42 -19.63 -1.10
CA ALA A 219 7.07 -19.30 -2.48
C ALA A 219 5.70 -19.87 -2.87
N ILE A 220 5.43 -21.14 -2.54
CA ILE A 220 4.14 -21.78 -2.83
C ILE A 220 3.01 -21.08 -2.08
N LEU A 221 3.18 -20.84 -0.77
CA LEU A 221 2.16 -20.18 0.06
C LEU A 221 1.85 -18.75 -0.44
N GLN A 222 2.89 -17.94 -0.63
CA GLN A 222 2.76 -16.57 -1.14
C GLN A 222 2.11 -16.55 -2.52
N PHE A 223 2.55 -17.42 -3.44
CA PHE A 223 2.01 -17.49 -4.78
C PHE A 223 0.52 -17.85 -4.76
N THR A 224 0.14 -18.95 -4.09
CA THR A 224 -1.25 -19.41 -4.07
C THR A 224 -2.19 -18.38 -3.47
N VAL A 225 -1.84 -17.81 -2.30
CA VAL A 225 -2.73 -16.87 -1.62
C VAL A 225 -2.81 -15.54 -2.37
N ASN A 226 -1.68 -14.98 -2.79
CA ASN A 226 -1.70 -13.68 -3.47
C ASN A 226 -2.25 -13.76 -4.89
N PHE A 227 -2.08 -14.88 -5.60
CA PHE A 227 -2.71 -15.09 -6.90
C PHE A 227 -4.23 -15.07 -6.79
N VAL A 228 -4.79 -15.81 -5.82
CA VAL A 228 -6.24 -15.80 -5.56
C VAL A 228 -6.71 -14.40 -5.17
N CYS A 229 -6.01 -13.74 -4.24
CA CYS A 229 -6.35 -12.37 -3.82
C CYS A 229 -6.27 -11.38 -4.98
N ALA A 230 -5.28 -11.49 -5.88
CA ALA A 230 -5.14 -10.62 -7.05
C ALA A 230 -6.32 -10.77 -8.02
N ILE A 231 -6.85 -12.00 -8.18
CA ILE A 231 -8.03 -12.26 -9.02
C ILE A 231 -9.31 -11.69 -8.38
N LEU A 232 -9.49 -11.92 -7.08
CA LEU A 232 -10.68 -11.50 -6.34
C LEU A 232 -10.75 -9.99 -6.12
N THR A 233 -9.60 -9.33 -6.06
CA THR A 233 -9.51 -7.88 -5.88
C THR A 233 -10.16 -7.14 -7.05
N LYS A 234 -11.03 -6.18 -6.73
CA LYS A 234 -11.68 -5.30 -7.70
C LYS A 234 -11.32 -3.84 -7.42
N ASP A 235 -10.65 -3.22 -8.37
CA ASP A 235 -10.52 -1.77 -8.42
C ASP A 235 -11.74 -1.13 -9.10
N ARG A 236 -11.91 0.16 -8.86
CA ARG A 236 -12.94 1.01 -9.46
C ARG A 236 -12.29 2.07 -10.38
N ASN A 237 -11.09 1.81 -10.92
CA ASN A 237 -10.34 2.80 -11.69
C ASN A 237 -11.09 3.25 -12.94
N THR A 238 -11.84 2.36 -13.60
CA THR A 238 -12.67 2.69 -14.77
C THR A 238 -13.79 3.67 -14.43
N GLN A 239 -14.31 3.61 -13.20
CA GLN A 239 -15.40 4.47 -12.71
C GLN A 239 -14.86 5.82 -12.22
N ILE A 240 -13.73 5.81 -11.52
CA ILE A 240 -13.16 6.98 -10.85
C ILE A 240 -12.22 7.77 -11.77
N LYS A 241 -11.64 7.13 -12.80
CA LYS A 241 -10.63 7.67 -13.73
C LYS A 241 -9.54 8.48 -13.01
N PRO A 242 -8.80 7.88 -12.06
CA PRO A 242 -7.89 8.62 -11.20
C PRO A 242 -6.72 9.22 -12.00
N THR A 243 -6.48 10.52 -11.84
CA THR A 243 -5.31 11.21 -12.41
C THR A 243 -4.04 10.86 -11.61
N GLN A 244 -3.32 9.82 -12.04
CA GLN A 244 -2.16 9.27 -11.29
C GLN A 244 -0.81 9.63 -11.91
N HIS A 245 -0.31 10.87 -11.78
CA HIS A 245 1.01 11.19 -12.33
C HIS A 245 2.09 10.35 -11.64
N ALA A 246 2.85 9.57 -12.42
CA ALA A 246 3.89 8.67 -11.88
C ALA A 246 5.00 9.44 -11.16
N PHE A 247 5.27 10.68 -11.59
CA PHE A 247 6.21 11.58 -10.95
C PHE A 247 5.78 13.03 -11.19
N ASP A 248 5.63 13.82 -10.12
CA ASP A 248 5.31 15.24 -10.19
C ASP A 248 6.36 16.07 -9.44
N TYR A 249 7.30 16.64 -10.21
CA TYR A 249 8.41 17.43 -9.66
C TYR A 249 7.94 18.74 -9.01
N ARG A 250 6.71 19.21 -9.27
CA ARG A 250 6.21 20.47 -8.73
C ARG A 250 6.01 20.38 -7.21
N LEU A 251 5.78 19.19 -6.68
CA LEU A 251 5.64 18.95 -5.24
C LEU A 251 6.90 19.35 -4.46
N PHE A 252 8.10 19.20 -5.04
CA PHE A 252 9.35 19.60 -4.40
C PHE A 252 9.49 21.11 -4.18
N LYS A 253 8.64 21.94 -4.82
CA LYS A 253 8.61 23.38 -4.56
C LYS A 253 7.85 23.76 -3.29
N ARG A 254 7.07 22.84 -2.72
CA ARG A 254 6.24 23.08 -1.53
C ARG A 254 7.00 22.73 -0.26
N TYR A 255 7.13 23.68 0.66
CA TYR A 255 7.89 23.47 1.89
C TYR A 255 7.25 22.38 2.77
N GLU A 256 5.92 22.29 2.80
CA GLU A 256 5.17 21.29 3.57
C GLU A 256 5.49 19.88 3.09
N TYR A 257 5.64 19.72 1.77
CA TYR A 257 6.02 18.46 1.16
C TYR A 257 7.46 18.07 1.50
N LEU A 258 8.38 19.03 1.52
CA LEU A 258 9.77 18.78 1.93
C LEU A 258 9.88 18.37 3.40
N LEU A 259 9.12 19.01 4.30
CA LEU A 259 9.06 18.62 5.71
C LEU A 259 8.48 17.22 5.89
N PHE A 260 7.40 16.91 5.18
CA PHE A 260 6.79 15.59 5.18
C PHE A 260 7.76 14.51 4.65
N LEU A 261 8.48 14.81 3.58
CA LEU A 261 9.50 13.93 3.01
C LEU A 261 10.65 13.69 4.00
N GLY A 262 11.14 14.75 4.65
CA GLY A 262 12.18 14.65 5.69
C GLY A 262 11.74 13.76 6.85
N TRP A 263 10.53 14.00 7.40
CA TRP A 263 9.95 13.13 8.42
C TRP A 263 9.83 11.67 7.95
N GLY A 264 9.41 11.45 6.70
CA GLY A 264 9.27 10.12 6.14
C GLY A 264 10.60 9.36 6.01
N ILE A 265 11.68 10.05 5.61
CA ILE A 265 13.03 9.47 5.52
C ILE A 265 13.49 8.99 6.90
N PHE A 266 13.44 9.87 7.92
CA PHE A 266 13.90 9.51 9.26
C PHE A 266 13.01 8.45 9.93
N SER A 267 11.70 8.52 9.72
CA SER A 267 10.75 7.53 10.26
C SER A 267 10.94 6.15 9.64
N THR A 268 11.13 6.08 8.32
CA THR A 268 11.37 4.80 7.63
C THR A 268 12.72 4.20 8.05
N LEU A 269 13.76 5.03 8.17
CA LEU A 269 15.06 4.58 8.65
C LEU A 269 14.96 3.96 10.05
N GLY A 270 14.35 4.67 11.00
CA GLY A 270 14.15 4.17 12.36
C GLY A 270 13.29 2.89 12.40
N TYR A 271 12.24 2.83 11.59
CA TYR A 271 11.37 1.66 11.48
C TYR A 271 12.13 0.40 11.03
N ILE A 272 12.95 0.50 9.98
CA ILE A 272 13.72 -0.64 9.45
C ILE A 272 14.78 -1.11 10.45
N VAL A 273 15.45 -0.19 11.13
CA VAL A 273 16.42 -0.52 12.19
C VAL A 273 15.74 -1.32 13.31
N VAL A 274 14.61 -0.85 13.83
CA VAL A 274 13.88 -1.58 14.87
C VAL A 274 13.43 -2.96 14.36
N LEU A 275 12.90 -3.02 13.14
CA LEU A 275 12.32 -4.25 12.59
C LEU A 275 13.36 -5.37 12.41
N PHE A 276 14.53 -5.07 11.85
CA PHE A 276 15.53 -6.09 11.53
C PHE A 276 16.59 -6.28 12.61
N SER A 277 16.92 -5.25 13.39
CA SER A 277 17.97 -5.35 14.40
C SER A 277 17.49 -5.94 15.73
N LEU A 278 16.19 -5.91 16.05
CA LEU A 278 15.71 -6.36 17.36
C LEU A 278 15.92 -7.86 17.63
N PRO A 279 15.65 -8.80 16.69
CA PRO A 279 15.98 -10.22 16.88
C PRO A 279 17.48 -10.47 17.03
N ASN A 280 18.32 -9.74 16.30
CA ASN A 280 19.77 -9.83 16.39
C ASN A 280 20.30 -9.25 17.70
N TYR A 281 19.71 -8.15 18.17
CA TYR A 281 20.02 -7.57 19.48
C TYR A 281 19.69 -8.55 20.61
N ALA A 282 18.60 -9.31 20.50
CA ALA A 282 18.30 -10.38 21.46
C ALA A 282 19.45 -11.41 21.54
N ARG A 283 20.03 -11.79 20.40
CA ARG A 283 21.18 -12.71 20.36
C ARG A 283 22.44 -12.10 20.98
N SER A 284 22.72 -10.82 20.71
CA SER A 284 23.93 -10.16 21.20
C SER A 284 23.95 -9.98 22.73
N ILE A 285 22.79 -9.92 23.37
CA ILE A 285 22.67 -9.92 24.84
C ILE A 285 22.62 -11.33 25.46
N GLY A 286 22.88 -12.38 24.66
CA GLY A 286 23.00 -13.76 25.12
C GLY A 286 21.71 -14.60 25.08
N LEU A 287 20.64 -14.15 24.42
CA LEU A 287 19.41 -14.94 24.29
C LEU A 287 19.52 -15.99 23.16
N SER A 288 18.66 -17.01 23.23
CA SER A 288 18.58 -18.06 22.21
C SER A 288 17.97 -17.55 20.89
N ALA A 289 18.22 -18.25 19.78
CA ALA A 289 17.59 -17.98 18.48
C ALA A 289 16.05 -18.03 18.55
N LYS A 290 15.50 -18.95 19.35
CA LYS A 290 14.07 -19.05 19.61
C LYS A 290 13.53 -17.82 20.34
N GLN A 291 14.26 -17.29 21.32
CA GLN A 291 13.86 -16.06 22.01
C GLN A 291 13.94 -14.84 21.09
N GLY A 292 14.97 -14.73 20.25
CA GLY A 292 15.08 -13.67 19.25
C GLY A 292 13.94 -13.68 18.23
N SER A 293 13.55 -14.86 17.73
CA SER A 293 12.40 -14.98 16.82
C SER A 293 11.08 -14.62 17.50
N VAL A 294 10.88 -14.98 18.77
CA VAL A 294 9.70 -14.57 19.55
C VAL A 294 9.66 -13.06 19.78
N VAL A 295 10.80 -12.40 20.00
CA VAL A 295 10.86 -10.93 20.13
C VAL A 295 10.43 -10.24 18.83
N GLY A 296 10.96 -10.68 17.68
CA GLY A 296 10.54 -10.18 16.37
C GLY A 296 9.06 -10.47 16.08
N ALA A 297 8.58 -11.65 16.48
CA ALA A 297 7.17 -12.04 16.38
C ALA A 297 6.26 -11.10 17.21
N VAL A 298 6.63 -10.79 18.45
CA VAL A 298 5.88 -9.87 19.33
C VAL A 298 5.89 -8.44 18.78
N LEU A 299 7.00 -7.97 18.21
CA LEU A 299 7.06 -6.68 17.52
C LEU A 299 6.04 -6.61 16.38
N ASN A 300 5.99 -7.66 15.55
CA ASN A 300 5.04 -7.78 14.45
C ASN A 300 3.58 -7.92 14.93
N LEU A 301 3.34 -8.63 16.03
CA LEU A 301 2.03 -8.68 16.70
C LEU A 301 1.58 -7.28 17.14
N GLY A 302 2.47 -6.51 17.75
CA GLY A 302 2.21 -5.13 18.13
C GLY A 302 1.78 -4.29 16.92
N GLN A 303 2.44 -4.46 15.77
CA GLN A 303 2.04 -3.79 14.53
C GLN A 303 0.67 -4.23 14.03
N GLY A 304 0.37 -5.53 14.09
CA GLY A 304 -0.93 -6.07 13.71
C GLY A 304 -2.07 -5.47 14.55
N LEU A 305 -1.88 -5.35 15.86
CA LEU A 305 -2.89 -4.79 16.76
C LEU A 305 -2.95 -3.26 16.76
N GLY A 306 -1.79 -2.60 16.63
CA GLY A 306 -1.69 -1.15 16.71
C GLY A 306 -2.20 -0.42 15.47
N ARG A 307 -1.97 -0.96 14.26
CA ARG A 307 -2.32 -0.28 13.01
C ARG A 307 -3.82 0.02 12.86
N PRO A 308 -4.75 -0.90 13.17
CA PRO A 308 -6.18 -0.59 13.14
C PRO A 308 -6.59 0.45 14.19
N ALA A 309 -6.05 0.34 15.41
CA ALA A 309 -6.35 1.27 16.50
C ALA A 309 -5.86 2.70 16.19
N VAL A 310 -4.61 2.83 15.74
CA VAL A 310 -4.04 4.11 15.29
C VAL A 310 -4.81 4.66 14.09
N GLY A 311 -5.16 3.81 13.12
CA GLY A 311 -5.94 4.22 11.95
C GLY A 311 -7.30 4.79 12.33
N TYR A 312 -8.02 4.11 13.24
CA TYR A 312 -9.29 4.59 13.78
C TYR A 312 -9.14 5.91 14.55
N LEU A 313 -8.17 6.01 15.46
CA LEU A 313 -7.93 7.24 16.23
C LEU A 313 -7.50 8.42 15.33
N SER A 314 -6.80 8.13 14.23
CA SER A 314 -6.38 9.15 13.26
C SER A 314 -7.51 9.79 12.48
N ASP A 315 -8.64 9.09 12.33
CA ASP A 315 -9.83 9.65 11.71
C ASP A 315 -10.50 10.70 12.63
N ALA A 316 -10.30 10.62 13.95
CA ALA A 316 -10.86 11.56 14.93
C ALA A 316 -9.89 12.67 15.38
N ALA A 317 -8.63 12.33 15.69
CA ALA A 317 -7.65 13.27 16.27
C ALA A 317 -6.85 14.09 15.23
N GLY A 318 -7.03 13.76 13.94
CA GLY A 318 -6.26 14.34 12.84
C GLY A 318 -4.94 13.58 12.59
N ARG A 319 -4.64 13.36 11.31
CA ARG A 319 -3.58 12.43 10.88
C ARG A 319 -2.17 12.91 11.19
N ILE A 320 -1.90 14.22 11.01
CA ILE A 320 -0.59 14.80 11.30
C ILE A 320 -0.33 14.81 12.81
N ASN A 321 -1.35 15.11 13.62
CA ASN A 321 -1.24 15.09 15.08
C ASN A 321 -0.93 13.67 15.59
N MET A 322 -1.64 12.66 15.06
CA MET A 322 -1.35 11.26 15.37
C MET A 322 0.05 10.83 14.92
N ALA A 323 0.50 11.26 13.74
CA ALA A 323 1.86 11.02 13.26
C ALA A 323 2.90 11.57 14.23
N GLY A 324 2.79 12.85 14.61
CA GLY A 324 3.72 13.49 15.53
C GLY A 324 3.75 12.82 16.91
N PHE A 325 2.57 12.57 17.50
CA PHE A 325 2.47 11.93 18.82
C PHE A 325 3.12 10.54 18.84
N THR A 326 2.78 9.70 17.88
CA THR A 326 3.28 8.32 17.83
C THR A 326 4.76 8.24 17.46
N THR A 327 5.26 9.10 16.58
CA THR A 327 6.70 9.21 16.30
C THR A 327 7.47 9.64 17.55
N PHE A 328 6.99 10.66 18.27
CA PHE A 328 7.61 11.12 19.52
C PHE A 328 7.61 10.01 20.58
N PHE A 329 6.46 9.37 20.79
CA PHE A 329 6.32 8.28 21.75
C PHE A 329 7.22 7.09 21.40
N CYS A 330 7.30 6.70 20.12
CA CYS A 330 8.20 5.65 19.66
C CYS A 330 9.67 5.98 19.97
N GLY A 331 10.10 7.22 19.68
CA GLY A 331 11.45 7.69 19.99
C GLY A 331 11.76 7.63 21.48
N LEU A 332 10.84 8.14 22.32
CA LEU A 332 10.99 8.12 23.78
C LEU A 332 11.16 6.69 24.31
N VAL A 333 10.36 5.75 23.83
CA VAL A 333 10.41 4.34 24.25
C VAL A 333 11.75 3.69 23.84
N CYS A 334 12.30 4.02 22.67
CA CYS A 334 13.64 3.57 22.27
C CYS A 334 14.72 4.06 23.25
N PHE A 335 14.69 5.34 23.64
CA PHE A 335 15.69 5.89 24.56
C PHE A 335 15.53 5.36 25.99
N VAL A 336 14.30 5.25 26.48
CA VAL A 336 14.02 4.91 27.89
C VAL A 336 14.06 3.41 28.14
N ILE A 337 13.69 2.59 27.16
CA ILE A 337 13.55 1.14 27.35
C ILE A 337 14.63 0.34 26.62
N TRP A 338 14.81 0.56 25.30
CA TRP A 338 15.72 -0.31 24.50
C TRP A 338 17.16 -0.24 24.99
N ILE A 339 17.68 0.96 25.28
CA ILE A 339 19.05 1.16 25.75
C ILE A 339 19.37 0.30 26.99
N PHE A 340 18.39 0.12 27.88
CA PHE A 340 18.53 -0.63 29.13
C PHE A 340 17.99 -2.07 29.05
N ALA A 341 17.46 -2.50 27.89
CA ALA A 341 16.86 -3.82 27.72
C ALA A 341 17.95 -4.91 27.67
N LYS A 342 18.27 -5.49 28.83
CA LYS A 342 19.25 -6.60 28.98
C LYS A 342 18.60 -7.93 29.36
N SER A 343 17.28 -7.96 29.51
CA SER A 343 16.52 -9.16 29.86
C SER A 343 15.44 -9.45 28.83
N TYR A 344 15.07 -10.74 28.72
CA TYR A 344 14.05 -11.19 27.78
C TYR A 344 12.69 -10.51 28.01
N GLY A 345 12.26 -10.37 29.27
CA GLY A 345 10.98 -9.76 29.61
C GLY A 345 10.89 -8.28 29.19
N VAL A 346 11.94 -7.50 29.43
CA VAL A 346 11.98 -6.07 29.01
C VAL A 346 11.96 -5.95 27.50
N LEU A 347 12.64 -6.86 26.79
CA LEU A 347 12.69 -6.84 25.33
C LEU A 347 11.33 -7.19 24.69
N ILE A 348 10.58 -8.12 25.30
CA ILE A 348 9.21 -8.45 24.89
C ILE A 348 8.26 -7.27 25.12
N PHE A 349 8.36 -6.63 26.28
CA PHE A 349 7.56 -5.43 26.58
C PHE A 349 7.85 -4.29 25.60
N PHE A 350 9.13 -4.03 25.34
CA PHE A 350 9.57 -3.06 24.34
C PHE A 350 9.04 -3.39 22.94
N ALA A 351 9.20 -4.63 22.50
CA ALA A 351 8.76 -5.09 21.18
C ALA A 351 7.25 -4.86 20.99
N MET A 352 6.44 -5.24 21.98
CA MET A 352 4.99 -5.05 21.90
C MET A 352 4.63 -3.56 21.80
N LEU A 353 5.21 -2.74 22.67
CA LEU A 353 4.86 -1.33 22.79
C LEU A 353 5.31 -0.54 21.55
N VAL A 354 6.56 -0.72 21.10
CA VAL A 354 7.04 -0.09 19.86
C VAL A 354 6.32 -0.62 18.64
N GLY A 355 6.00 -1.92 18.58
CA GLY A 355 5.23 -2.50 17.49
C GLY A 355 3.90 -1.79 17.26
N THR A 356 3.20 -1.40 18.34
CA THR A 356 1.91 -0.69 18.20
C THR A 356 2.02 0.68 17.53
N VAL A 357 3.17 1.35 17.65
CA VAL A 357 3.34 2.74 17.20
C VAL A 357 4.30 2.91 16.02
N CYS A 358 5.22 1.98 15.75
CA CYS A 358 6.22 2.15 14.70
C CYS A 358 5.61 2.10 13.28
N GLY A 359 4.42 1.48 13.12
CA GLY A 359 3.71 1.36 11.85
C GLY A 359 2.96 2.61 11.37
N VAL A 360 3.00 3.72 12.13
CA VAL A 360 2.17 4.91 11.83
C VAL A 360 2.53 5.57 10.51
N TYR A 361 3.80 5.55 10.12
CA TYR A 361 4.27 6.11 8.85
C TYR A 361 3.41 5.62 7.66
N TRP A 362 3.21 4.31 7.56
CA TRP A 362 2.44 3.68 6.48
C TRP A 362 0.97 4.10 6.49
N ASN A 363 0.37 4.21 7.67
CA ASN A 363 -1.02 4.65 7.81
C ASN A 363 -1.22 6.11 7.40
N VAL A 364 -0.24 6.98 7.68
CA VAL A 364 -0.36 8.42 7.41
C VAL A 364 -0.04 8.72 5.94
N CYS A 365 0.99 8.10 5.38
CA CYS A 365 1.43 8.36 4.00
C CYS A 365 0.37 7.99 2.96
N ILE A 366 -0.30 6.85 3.12
CA ILE A 366 -1.32 6.37 2.17
C ILE A 366 -2.48 7.37 2.02
N ILE A 367 -2.73 8.18 3.05
CA ILE A 367 -3.93 9.02 3.12
C ILE A 367 -3.61 10.53 3.10
N ALA A 368 -2.33 10.92 3.18
CA ALA A 368 -1.90 12.33 3.07
C ALA A 368 -1.79 12.81 1.61
N ILE A 369 -1.56 11.91 0.65
CA ILE A 369 -1.37 12.24 -0.78
C ILE A 369 -2.57 13.01 -1.40
N PRO A 370 -3.84 12.73 -1.05
CA PRO A 370 -4.97 13.52 -1.56
C PRO A 370 -5.03 14.96 -1.01
N PHE A 371 -4.51 15.22 0.19
CA PHE A 371 -4.57 16.57 0.81
C PHE A 371 -3.65 17.58 0.12
N ALA A 372 -2.54 17.13 -0.48
CA ALA A 372 -1.70 18.01 -1.29
C ALA A 372 -2.44 18.58 -2.52
N ARG A 373 -3.55 17.97 -2.94
CA ARG A 373 -4.33 18.37 -4.13
C ARG A 373 -5.53 19.27 -3.80
N SER A 374 -5.97 19.41 -2.55
CA SER A 374 -7.12 20.27 -2.22
C SER A 374 -6.75 21.71 -1.88
N SER A 375 -5.45 22.03 -1.91
CA SER A 375 -4.92 23.37 -1.63
C SER A 375 -4.31 24.03 -2.89
N SER A 376 -4.72 23.59 -4.08
CA SER A 376 -4.25 24.09 -5.37
C SER A 376 -5.39 24.62 -6.20
#